data_AF-A0A1S9MEX6-F1
#
_entry.id   AF-A0A1S9MEX6-F1
#
_cell.length_a   1.000
_cell.length_b   1.000
_cell.length_c   1.000
_cell.angle_alpha   90.00
_cell.angle_beta   90.00
_cell.angle_gamma   90.00
#
_symmetry.space_group_name_H-M   'P 1'
#
loop_
_entity.id
_entity.type
_entity.pdbx_description
1 polymer ?
#
loop_
_entity_poly.entity_id
_entity_poly.type
_entity_poly.pdbx_seq_one_letter_code
_entity_poly.pdbx_strand_id
1 'polypeptide(L)'
;MNTRAPENNGEIKHASHDFLKSRKAIFKVFAIVTSTAAALALTACGGASPTISQAGATQSASASGSATPTPTPTPTPTAPKTASCVTENATESYPPKQFICTKSDAGVLLWMESSESKRVTDARAAAAAAAAKAAADKAASDKAAADAAAAQAAAAQAAAQAKADADAAAAKAQQDQAQARQVQPVAPPVAPSSVYYANCTAARAAGAAPIYRGQPGYRPALDRDGDGIACE
;
A
#
# COMPACT_ATOMS: atom_id res chain seq x y z
N MET A 1 -34.18 -6.26 46.92
CA MET A 1 -34.12 -5.23 45.87
C MET A 1 -33.51 -5.84 44.62
N ASN A 2 -34.16 -5.54 43.49
CA ASN A 2 -33.99 -6.08 42.14
C ASN A 2 -32.65 -5.68 41.50
N THR A 3 -31.98 -6.57 40.76
CA THR A 3 -31.04 -6.17 39.70
C THR A 3 -31.26 -7.01 38.45
N ARG A 4 -31.59 -6.29 37.37
CA ARG A 4 -32.07 -6.76 36.08
C ARG A 4 -30.91 -6.70 35.08
N ALA A 5 -30.66 -7.78 34.35
CA ALA A 5 -29.73 -7.81 33.23
C ALA A 5 -30.36 -7.14 31.98
N PRO A 6 -29.60 -6.43 31.13
CA PRO A 6 -30.08 -6.00 29.82
C PRO A 6 -29.78 -7.06 28.75
N GLU A 7 -30.83 -7.63 28.17
CA GLU A 7 -30.80 -8.33 26.89
C GLU A 7 -30.55 -7.32 25.76
N ASN A 8 -29.56 -7.60 24.91
CA ASN A 8 -29.22 -6.76 23.76
C ASN A 8 -29.30 -7.64 22.49
N ASN A 9 -30.50 -7.69 21.91
CA ASN A 9 -30.81 -8.53 20.74
C ASN A 9 -31.31 -7.62 19.60
N GLY A 10 -30.39 -6.97 18.89
CA GLY A 10 -30.75 -6.02 17.83
C GLY A 10 -29.73 -5.79 16.70
N GLU A 11 -28.47 -6.22 16.82
CA GLU A 11 -27.40 -5.66 15.98
C GLU A 11 -26.94 -6.50 14.78
N ILE A 12 -27.60 -7.62 14.46
CA ILE A 12 -27.06 -8.57 13.48
C ILE A 12 -27.42 -8.24 12.02
N LYS A 13 -28.40 -7.37 11.75
CA LYS A 13 -28.90 -7.17 10.37
C LYS A 13 -28.18 -6.10 9.54
N HIS A 14 -27.39 -5.22 10.14
CA HIS A 14 -26.69 -4.15 9.41
C HIS A 14 -25.29 -4.55 8.91
N ALA A 15 -24.65 -5.56 9.49
CA ALA A 15 -23.27 -5.95 9.12
C ALA A 15 -23.15 -6.61 7.73
N SER A 16 -24.22 -7.23 7.23
CA SER A 16 -24.15 -8.04 6.01
C SER A 16 -24.11 -7.22 4.72
N HIS A 17 -24.57 -5.96 4.75
CA HIS A 17 -24.67 -5.14 3.53
C HIS A 17 -23.40 -4.32 3.25
N ASP A 18 -22.61 -3.99 4.27
CA ASP A 18 -21.34 -3.27 4.12
C ASP A 18 -20.21 -4.15 3.58
N PHE A 19 -20.22 -5.45 3.88
CA PHE A 19 -19.14 -6.36 3.51
C PHE A 19 -19.04 -6.61 1.99
N LEU A 20 -20.15 -6.49 1.26
CA LEU A 20 -20.19 -6.74 -0.18
C LEU A 20 -19.69 -5.55 -1.01
N LYS A 21 -19.82 -4.32 -0.49
CA LYS A 21 -19.42 -3.10 -1.20
C LYS A 21 -17.91 -2.89 -1.18
N SER A 22 -17.23 -3.35 -0.13
CA SER A 22 -15.79 -3.19 0.06
C SER A 22 -14.94 -4.09 -0.86
N ARG A 23 -15.43 -5.28 -1.22
CA ARG A 23 -14.66 -6.24 -2.04
C ARG A 23 -14.50 -5.81 -3.51
N LYS A 24 -15.38 -4.95 -4.02
CA LYS A 24 -15.35 -4.51 -5.43
C LYS A 24 -14.35 -3.39 -5.71
N ALA A 25 -13.87 -2.70 -4.67
CA ALA A 25 -12.85 -1.67 -4.78
C ALA A 25 -11.41 -2.23 -4.80
N ILE A 26 -11.19 -3.37 -4.14
CA ILE A 26 -9.84 -3.94 -3.91
C ILE A 26 -9.24 -4.57 -5.18
N PHE A 27 -10.06 -5.05 -6.11
CA PHE A 27 -9.56 -5.72 -7.33
C PHE A 27 -8.96 -4.76 -8.39
N LYS A 28 -9.14 -3.45 -8.26
CA LYS A 28 -8.67 -2.48 -9.27
C LYS A 28 -7.27 -1.90 -9.01
N VAL A 29 -6.69 -2.16 -7.84
CA VAL A 29 -5.45 -1.48 -7.40
C VAL A 29 -4.19 -2.35 -7.58
N PHE A 30 -4.33 -3.66 -7.80
CA PHE A 30 -3.19 -4.60 -7.80
C PHE A 30 -2.34 -4.67 -9.09
N ALA A 31 -2.52 -3.77 -10.06
CA ALA A 31 -1.89 -3.91 -11.38
C ALA A 31 -0.58 -3.12 -11.60
N ILE A 32 -0.06 -2.33 -10.65
CA ILE A 32 1.08 -1.44 -10.95
C ILE A 32 2.07 -1.35 -9.77
N VAL A 33 2.88 -2.39 -9.52
CA VAL A 33 4.17 -2.21 -8.81
C VAL A 33 5.17 -3.28 -9.28
N THR A 34 6.03 -2.94 -10.24
CA THR A 34 7.40 -3.49 -10.33
C THR A 34 8.29 -2.46 -11.04
N SER A 35 9.45 -2.14 -10.43
CA SER A 35 10.74 -1.81 -11.06
C SER A 35 11.61 -0.83 -10.22
N THR A 36 12.37 -1.44 -9.30
CA THR A 36 13.85 -1.33 -9.12
C THR A 36 14.59 0.02 -9.25
N ALA A 37 15.06 0.50 -8.09
CA ALA A 37 16.45 0.69 -7.66
C ALA A 37 17.60 1.20 -8.60
N ALA A 38 18.29 2.22 -8.06
CA ALA A 38 19.74 2.46 -8.00
C ALA A 38 20.52 3.02 -9.22
N ALA A 39 21.06 4.24 -9.06
CA ALA A 39 22.40 4.60 -9.53
C ALA A 39 22.98 5.79 -8.73
N LEU A 40 24.12 5.53 -8.08
CA LEU A 40 25.04 6.48 -7.43
C LEU A 40 26.08 6.93 -8.49
N ALA A 41 26.49 8.21 -8.50
CA ALA A 41 27.90 8.64 -8.55
C ALA A 41 28.04 10.16 -8.79
N LEU A 42 28.93 10.78 -7.99
CA LEU A 42 29.41 12.16 -8.11
C LEU A 42 30.26 12.36 -9.38
N THR A 43 30.24 13.56 -9.95
CA THR A 43 31.30 14.02 -10.85
C THR A 43 31.57 15.51 -10.64
N ALA A 44 32.78 15.80 -10.17
CA ALA A 44 33.38 17.12 -10.06
C ALA A 44 34.55 17.22 -11.06
N CYS A 45 34.55 18.27 -11.88
CA CYS A 45 35.68 18.87 -12.61
C CYS A 45 35.12 20.18 -13.20
N GLY A 46 35.71 21.37 -13.11
CA GLY A 46 37.11 21.71 -12.95
C GLY A 46 37.64 22.39 -14.21
N GLY A 47 37.38 23.69 -14.37
CA GLY A 47 38.23 24.68 -15.06
C GLY A 47 38.38 24.67 -16.59
N ALA A 48 38.16 25.86 -17.19
CA ALA A 48 39.11 26.61 -18.05
C ALA A 48 38.45 27.34 -19.23
N SER A 49 38.64 28.65 -19.27
CA SER A 49 38.32 29.55 -20.39
C SER A 49 39.34 29.41 -21.53
N PRO A 50 38.96 29.73 -22.79
CA PRO A 50 39.93 30.06 -23.82
C PRO A 50 40.04 31.57 -24.05
N THR A 51 41.26 32.07 -23.87
CA THR A 51 41.78 33.35 -24.35
C THR A 51 42.03 33.23 -25.86
N ILE A 52 41.49 34.13 -26.67
CA ILE A 52 41.88 34.27 -28.08
C ILE A 52 42.73 35.54 -28.20
N SER A 53 44.05 35.32 -28.35
CA SER A 53 44.97 36.26 -28.97
C SER A 53 44.88 36.10 -30.48
N GLN A 54 44.72 37.20 -31.22
CA GLN A 54 45.47 37.35 -32.46
C GLN A 54 45.87 38.81 -32.68
N ALA A 55 47.13 38.91 -33.10
CA ALA A 55 47.93 40.11 -33.21
C ALA A 55 47.86 40.70 -34.62
N GLY A 56 48.29 41.96 -34.72
CA GLY A 56 49.02 42.46 -35.88
C GLY A 56 48.22 43.30 -36.86
N ALA A 57 48.41 44.61 -36.84
CA ALA A 57 49.34 45.26 -37.78
C ALA A 57 49.42 46.77 -37.51
N THR A 58 50.60 47.28 -37.79
CA THR A 58 51.14 48.60 -37.44
C THR A 58 50.76 49.73 -38.41
N GLN A 59 51.03 50.95 -37.95
CA GLN A 59 51.30 52.20 -38.69
C GLN A 59 50.11 53.07 -39.08
N SER A 60 49.98 54.24 -38.44
CA SER A 60 50.52 55.47 -39.03
C SER A 60 50.41 56.64 -38.06
N ALA A 61 51.52 57.33 -37.84
CA ALA A 61 51.56 58.65 -37.25
C ALA A 61 51.37 59.69 -38.36
N SER A 62 50.54 60.71 -38.12
CA SER A 62 50.91 62.11 -38.34
C SER A 62 49.77 63.09 -38.07
N ALA A 63 50.22 64.27 -37.64
CA ALA A 63 49.60 65.59 -37.79
C ALA A 63 48.46 65.96 -36.84
N SER A 64 48.92 66.62 -35.77
CA SER A 64 48.24 67.67 -35.03
C SER A 64 47.61 68.70 -35.98
N GLY A 65 46.28 68.82 -35.90
CA GLY A 65 45.50 69.90 -36.48
C GLY A 65 44.63 70.48 -35.37
N SER A 66 45.01 71.67 -34.89
CA SER A 66 44.21 72.46 -33.96
C SER A 66 43.01 73.04 -34.70
N ALA A 67 41.84 72.45 -34.49
CA ALA A 67 40.56 72.99 -34.91
C ALA A 67 39.57 72.78 -33.76
N THR A 68 39.08 73.88 -33.18
CA THR A 68 38.01 73.89 -32.19
C THR A 68 36.74 73.30 -32.80
N PRO A 69 36.21 72.15 -32.35
CA PRO A 69 34.94 71.66 -32.83
C PRO A 69 33.80 72.46 -32.16
N THR A 70 32.96 73.05 -33.00
CA THR A 70 31.59 73.48 -32.68
C THR A 70 30.85 72.36 -31.94
N PRO A 71 30.02 72.64 -30.89
CA PRO A 71 29.30 71.60 -30.16
C PRO A 71 28.37 70.84 -31.12
N THR A 72 28.74 69.62 -31.46
CA THR A 72 27.86 68.65 -32.14
C THR A 72 26.75 68.29 -31.15
N PRO A 73 25.46 68.26 -31.54
CA PRO A 73 24.42 67.78 -30.63
C PRO A 73 24.74 66.34 -30.25
N THR A 74 25.05 66.11 -28.96
CA THR A 74 25.23 64.77 -28.40
C THR A 74 24.00 63.94 -28.75
N PRO A 75 24.13 62.81 -29.45
CA PRO A 75 22.98 61.97 -29.75
C PRO A 75 22.33 61.57 -28.42
N THR A 76 21.06 61.92 -28.24
CA THR A 76 20.30 61.45 -27.09
C THR A 76 20.31 59.93 -27.11
N PRO A 77 20.82 59.26 -26.06
CA PRO A 77 20.92 57.81 -26.07
C PRO A 77 19.50 57.24 -26.19
N THR A 78 19.26 56.46 -27.24
CA THR A 78 17.96 55.84 -27.50
C THR A 78 17.73 54.76 -26.45
N ALA A 79 16.57 54.78 -25.80
CA ALA A 79 16.24 53.83 -24.74
C ALA A 79 16.35 52.37 -25.25
N PRO A 80 17.06 51.47 -24.54
CA PRO A 80 17.38 50.12 -25.02
C PRO A 80 16.21 49.15 -24.85
N LYS A 81 14.96 49.61 -24.97
CA LYS A 81 13.77 48.79 -24.71
C LYS A 81 13.83 47.51 -25.55
N THR A 82 13.75 46.34 -24.90
CA THR A 82 13.87 44.99 -25.51
C THR A 82 15.24 44.60 -26.08
N ALA A 83 16.28 45.43 -25.92
CA ALA A 83 17.64 45.03 -26.25
C ALA A 83 18.15 43.96 -25.27
N SER A 84 18.95 43.01 -25.77
CA SER A 84 19.59 42.01 -24.91
C SER A 84 20.58 42.65 -23.95
N CYS A 85 20.65 42.13 -22.74
CA CYS A 85 21.61 42.54 -21.71
C CYS A 85 22.32 41.30 -21.15
N VAL A 86 23.51 41.48 -20.56
CA VAL A 86 24.38 40.35 -20.16
C VAL A 86 24.37 40.08 -18.66
N THR A 87 23.97 41.06 -17.85
CA THR A 87 24.02 40.98 -16.39
C THR A 87 22.63 41.17 -15.83
N GLU A 88 22.03 40.11 -15.31
CA GLU A 88 20.72 40.17 -14.65
C GLU A 88 20.73 41.20 -13.53
N ASN A 89 19.64 41.95 -13.41
CA ASN A 89 19.44 43.03 -12.45
C ASN A 89 20.36 44.26 -12.63
N ALA A 90 21.16 44.32 -13.70
CA ALA A 90 21.85 45.54 -14.09
C ALA A 90 20.83 46.66 -14.34
N THR A 91 21.21 47.89 -14.03
CA THR A 91 20.31 49.05 -14.06
C THR A 91 20.96 50.17 -14.86
N GLU A 92 20.23 50.73 -15.81
CA GLU A 92 20.65 51.90 -16.59
C GLU A 92 19.60 53.01 -16.51
N SER A 93 20.06 54.24 -16.33
CA SER A 93 19.21 55.43 -16.23
C SER A 93 19.11 56.13 -17.58
N TYR A 94 17.88 56.31 -18.07
CA TYR A 94 17.55 57.05 -19.28
C TYR A 94 16.46 58.06 -18.95
N PRO A 95 16.81 59.22 -18.34
CA PRO A 95 15.84 60.15 -17.78
C PRO A 95 14.72 60.50 -18.78
N PRO A 96 13.44 60.47 -18.36
CA PRO A 96 12.93 60.28 -16.99
C PRO A 96 12.74 58.82 -16.55
N LYS A 97 13.21 57.85 -17.35
CA LYS A 97 12.98 56.41 -17.15
C LYS A 97 14.22 55.70 -16.63
N GLN A 98 13.99 54.53 -16.05
CA GLN A 98 15.03 53.61 -15.61
C GLN A 98 14.74 52.25 -16.22
N PHE A 99 15.79 51.60 -16.72
CA PHE A 99 15.71 50.26 -17.29
C PHE A 99 16.48 49.30 -16.41
N ILE A 100 15.93 48.09 -16.24
CA ILE A 100 16.52 46.99 -15.49
C ILE A 100 16.65 45.81 -16.45
N CYS A 101 17.82 45.20 -16.47
CA CYS A 101 18.08 43.96 -17.19
C CYS A 101 17.35 42.83 -16.47
N THR A 102 16.23 42.38 -17.01
CA THR A 102 15.39 41.37 -16.36
C THR A 102 15.29 40.16 -17.26
N LYS A 103 15.33 38.98 -16.64
CA LYS A 103 15.11 37.73 -17.34
C LYS A 103 13.65 37.66 -17.78
N SER A 104 13.36 37.36 -19.04
CA SER A 104 12.02 37.11 -19.59
C SER A 104 11.59 35.68 -19.34
N ASP A 105 10.30 35.34 -19.52
CA ASP A 105 9.78 34.01 -19.19
C ASP A 105 10.34 32.92 -20.11
N ALA A 106 10.84 33.31 -21.28
CA ALA A 106 11.64 32.48 -22.18
C ALA A 106 13.09 32.25 -21.69
N GLY A 107 13.48 32.85 -20.56
CA GLY A 107 14.81 32.71 -19.97
C GLY A 107 15.87 33.67 -20.52
N VAL A 108 15.49 34.63 -21.37
CA VAL A 108 16.39 35.58 -22.05
C VAL A 108 16.51 36.88 -21.25
N LEU A 109 17.72 37.43 -21.09
CA LEU A 109 17.95 38.72 -20.43
C LEU A 109 17.68 39.89 -21.39
N LEU A 110 16.74 40.76 -21.02
CA LEU A 110 16.33 41.92 -21.81
C LEU A 110 16.24 43.17 -20.94
N TRP A 111 16.59 44.32 -21.49
CA TRP A 111 16.34 45.62 -20.87
C TRP A 111 14.85 45.94 -20.87
N MET A 112 14.27 46.05 -19.68
CA MET A 112 12.85 46.35 -19.42
C MET A 112 12.73 47.62 -18.59
N GLU A 113 11.64 48.38 -18.72
CA GLU A 113 11.40 49.53 -17.84
C GLU A 113 11.26 49.04 -16.38
N SER A 114 11.76 49.79 -15.39
CA SER A 114 11.74 49.42 -13.97
C SER A 114 10.36 48.97 -13.47
N SER A 115 9.28 49.62 -13.93
CA SER A 115 7.90 49.23 -13.58
C SER A 115 7.51 47.85 -14.12
N GLU A 116 7.98 47.50 -15.32
CA GLU A 116 7.72 46.22 -15.99
C GLU A 116 8.59 45.10 -15.40
N SER A 117 9.87 45.42 -15.15
CA SER A 117 10.79 44.54 -14.41
C SER A 117 10.19 44.12 -13.07
N LYS A 118 9.68 45.08 -12.29
CA LYS A 118 9.02 44.79 -11.01
C LYS A 118 7.82 43.85 -11.18
N ARG A 119 6.95 44.11 -12.16
CA ARG A 119 5.78 43.25 -12.43
C ARG A 119 6.19 41.82 -12.77
N VAL A 120 7.21 41.63 -13.60
CA VAL A 120 7.69 40.29 -14.00
C VAL A 120 8.34 39.57 -12.82
N THR A 121 9.18 40.24 -12.05
CA THR A 121 9.83 39.64 -10.87
C THR A 121 8.81 39.27 -9.79
N ASP A 122 7.83 40.14 -9.51
CA ASP A 122 6.76 39.85 -8.56
C ASP A 122 5.88 38.68 -9.03
N ALA A 123 5.54 38.62 -10.32
CA ALA A 123 4.75 37.53 -10.90
C ALA A 123 5.48 36.18 -10.78
N ARG A 124 6.81 36.17 -10.98
CA ARG A 124 7.62 34.97 -10.80
C ARG A 124 7.74 34.53 -9.36
N ALA A 125 7.93 35.48 -8.45
CA ALA A 125 7.94 35.18 -7.02
C ALA A 125 6.60 34.58 -6.58
N ALA A 126 5.49 35.14 -7.06
CA ALA A 126 4.16 34.59 -6.81
C ALA A 126 3.97 33.18 -7.43
N ALA A 127 4.42 32.97 -8.67
CA ALA A 127 4.36 31.66 -9.32
C ALA A 127 5.23 30.62 -8.61
N ALA A 128 6.44 30.99 -8.17
CA ALA A 128 7.33 30.14 -7.40
C ALA A 128 6.73 29.78 -6.03
N ALA A 129 6.12 30.74 -5.34
CA ALA A 129 5.41 30.49 -4.09
C ALA A 129 4.21 29.56 -4.28
N ALA A 130 3.43 29.74 -5.35
CA ALA A 130 2.32 28.86 -5.70
C ALA A 130 2.80 27.43 -6.02
N ALA A 131 3.90 27.29 -6.77
CA ALA A 131 4.52 26.00 -7.07
C ALA A 131 5.05 25.31 -5.80
N ALA A 132 5.68 26.05 -4.90
CA ALA A 132 6.15 25.53 -3.61
C ALA A 132 4.97 25.05 -2.75
N LYS A 133 3.87 25.80 -2.70
CA LYS A 133 2.65 25.37 -2.01
C LYS A 133 2.07 24.11 -2.64
N ALA A 134 1.97 24.04 -3.95
CA ALA A 134 1.48 22.86 -4.66
C ALA A 134 2.36 21.63 -4.40
N ALA A 135 3.69 21.80 -4.37
CA ALA A 135 4.62 20.73 -4.01
C ALA A 135 4.45 20.27 -2.56
N ALA A 136 4.24 21.19 -1.61
CA ALA A 136 3.97 20.87 -0.21
C ALA A 136 2.63 20.13 -0.04
N ASP A 137 1.57 20.59 -0.71
CA ASP A 137 0.25 19.93 -0.69
C ASP A 137 0.35 18.51 -1.29
N LYS A 138 1.10 18.33 -2.38
CA LYS A 138 1.36 17.01 -2.96
C LYS A 138 2.15 16.12 -2.00
N ALA A 139 3.19 16.64 -1.36
CA ALA A 139 3.98 15.89 -0.37
C ALA A 139 3.13 15.47 0.83
N ALA A 140 2.21 16.32 1.29
CA ALA A 140 1.27 16.00 2.35
C ALA A 140 0.29 14.90 1.92
N SER A 141 -0.23 14.97 0.69
CA SER A 141 -1.10 13.93 0.12
C SER A 141 -0.37 12.59 -0.05
N ASP A 142 0.87 12.60 -0.56
CA ASP A 142 1.68 11.40 -0.73
C ASP A 142 2.01 10.75 0.62
N LYS A 143 2.32 11.56 1.65
CA LYS A 143 2.52 11.08 3.02
C LYS A 143 1.24 10.47 3.60
N ALA A 144 0.09 11.13 3.42
CA ALA A 144 -1.19 10.60 3.89
C ALA A 144 -1.54 9.26 3.21
N ALA A 145 -1.25 9.13 1.91
CA ALA A 145 -1.42 7.87 1.19
C ALA A 145 -0.48 6.77 1.70
N ALA A 146 0.78 7.10 1.99
CA ALA A 146 1.74 6.15 2.57
C ALA A 146 1.32 5.69 3.98
N ASP A 147 0.88 6.61 4.84
CA ASP A 147 0.38 6.30 6.18
C ASP A 147 -0.87 5.42 6.12
N ALA A 148 -1.80 5.69 5.19
CA ALA A 148 -2.98 4.86 4.97
C ALA A 148 -2.62 3.45 4.46
N ALA A 149 -1.65 3.33 3.54
CA ALA A 149 -1.16 2.05 3.06
C ALA A 149 -0.50 1.24 4.20
N ALA A 150 0.29 1.90 5.06
CA ALA A 150 0.89 1.27 6.23
C ALA A 150 -0.17 0.77 7.22
N ALA A 151 -1.22 1.56 7.48
CA ALA A 151 -2.33 1.15 8.34
C ALA A 151 -3.09 -0.06 7.77
N GLN A 152 -3.34 -0.08 6.46
CA GLN A 152 -3.96 -1.23 5.79
C GLN A 152 -3.08 -2.48 5.85
N ALA A 153 -1.76 -2.34 5.68
CA ALA A 153 -0.83 -3.45 5.81
C ALA A 153 -0.80 -4.00 7.24
N ALA A 154 -0.79 -3.14 8.26
CA ALA A 154 -0.87 -3.54 9.66
C ALA A 154 -2.19 -4.27 9.98
N ALA A 155 -3.32 -3.78 9.47
CA ALA A 155 -4.61 -4.44 9.63
C ALA A 155 -4.66 -5.82 8.93
N ALA A 156 -4.06 -5.94 7.74
CA ALA A 156 -3.96 -7.22 7.03
C ALA A 156 -3.10 -8.24 7.79
N GLN A 157 -1.98 -7.80 8.37
CA GLN A 157 -1.12 -8.63 9.21
C GLN A 157 -1.84 -9.08 10.49
N ALA A 158 -2.57 -8.18 11.15
CA ALA A 158 -3.37 -8.52 12.33
C ALA A 158 -4.47 -9.55 11.99
N ALA A 159 -5.15 -9.39 10.85
CA ALA A 159 -6.15 -10.36 10.39
C ALA A 159 -5.53 -11.72 10.05
N ALA A 160 -4.34 -11.74 9.44
CA ALA A 160 -3.62 -12.98 9.15
C ALA A 160 -3.20 -13.71 10.43
N GLN A 161 -2.71 -12.99 11.44
CA GLN A 161 -2.38 -13.56 12.75
C GLN A 161 -3.61 -14.12 13.44
N ALA A 162 -4.71 -13.37 13.49
CA ALA A 162 -5.96 -13.84 14.09
C ALA A 162 -6.47 -15.13 13.41
N LYS A 163 -6.30 -15.24 12.08
CA LYS A 163 -6.62 -16.47 11.36
C LYS A 163 -5.70 -17.62 11.77
N ALA A 164 -4.39 -17.38 11.85
CA ALA A 164 -3.42 -18.40 12.26
C ALA A 164 -3.70 -18.91 13.68
N ASP A 165 -4.04 -18.01 14.60
CA ASP A 165 -4.40 -18.35 15.98
C ASP A 165 -5.70 -19.18 16.03
N ALA A 166 -6.71 -18.83 15.22
CA ALA A 166 -7.94 -19.59 15.11
C ALA A 166 -7.71 -21.00 14.52
N ASP A 167 -6.88 -21.12 13.49
CA ASP A 167 -6.51 -22.40 12.88
C ASP A 167 -5.74 -23.28 13.89
N ALA A 168 -4.81 -22.69 14.66
CA ALA A 168 -4.07 -23.39 15.70
C ALA A 168 -4.97 -23.87 16.84
N ALA A 169 -5.92 -23.03 17.27
CA ALA A 169 -6.93 -23.41 18.27
C ALA A 169 -7.83 -24.55 17.77
N ALA A 170 -8.26 -24.50 16.51
CA ALA A 170 -9.04 -25.56 15.88
C ALA A 170 -8.26 -26.88 15.78
N ALA A 171 -6.98 -26.82 15.38
CA ALA A 171 -6.11 -27.99 15.33
C ALA A 171 -5.92 -28.61 16.72
N LYS A 172 -5.72 -27.79 17.75
CA LYS A 172 -5.62 -28.28 19.14
C LYS A 172 -6.94 -28.92 19.61
N ALA A 173 -8.09 -28.33 19.31
CA ALA A 173 -9.38 -28.92 19.64
C ALA A 173 -9.60 -30.28 18.95
N GLN A 174 -9.16 -30.43 17.70
CA GLN A 174 -9.21 -31.71 16.99
C GLN A 174 -8.30 -32.77 17.63
N GLN A 175 -7.10 -32.39 18.08
CA GLN A 175 -6.20 -33.29 18.80
C GLN A 175 -6.80 -33.75 20.14
N ASP A 176 -7.37 -32.82 20.92
CA ASP A 176 -7.97 -33.12 22.21
C ASP A 176 -9.19 -34.07 22.04
N GLN A 177 -10.00 -33.90 20.99
CA GLN A 177 -11.08 -34.83 20.66
C GLN A 177 -10.59 -36.20 20.17
N ALA A 178 -9.53 -36.23 19.37
CA ALA A 178 -8.92 -37.49 18.94
C ALA A 178 -8.37 -38.27 20.15
N GLN A 179 -7.71 -37.59 21.09
CA GLN A 179 -7.22 -38.20 22.32
C GLN A 179 -8.38 -38.71 23.18
N ALA A 180 -9.47 -37.94 23.34
CA ALA A 180 -10.65 -38.37 24.09
C ALA A 180 -11.31 -39.64 23.49
N ARG A 181 -11.32 -39.81 22.16
CA ARG A 181 -11.80 -41.03 21.51
C ARG A 181 -10.95 -42.26 21.85
N GLN A 182 -9.65 -42.11 22.07
CA GLN A 182 -8.76 -43.24 22.40
C GLN A 182 -8.95 -43.76 23.84
N VAL A 183 -9.44 -42.92 24.77
CA VAL A 183 -9.63 -43.30 26.19
C VAL A 183 -11.05 -43.80 26.47
N GLN A 184 -11.95 -43.85 25.48
CA GLN A 184 -13.30 -44.40 25.71
C GLN A 184 -13.20 -45.90 26.03
N PRO A 185 -13.70 -46.34 27.21
CA PRO A 185 -13.67 -47.75 27.58
C PRO A 185 -14.47 -48.56 26.56
N VAL A 186 -13.84 -49.58 25.99
CA VAL A 186 -14.58 -50.63 25.29
C VAL A 186 -15.53 -51.25 26.30
N ALA A 187 -16.84 -51.12 26.09
CA ALA A 187 -17.83 -51.78 26.93
C ALA A 187 -17.50 -53.27 26.97
N PRO A 188 -17.40 -53.89 28.17
CA PRO A 188 -17.10 -55.30 28.26
C PRO A 188 -18.17 -56.09 27.50
N PRO A 189 -17.80 -57.12 26.73
CA PRO A 189 -18.78 -58.00 26.10
C PRO A 189 -19.69 -58.54 27.20
N VAL A 190 -21.00 -58.33 27.04
CA VAL A 190 -22.00 -58.88 27.97
C VAL A 190 -21.82 -60.39 27.99
N ALA A 191 -21.38 -60.93 29.12
CA ALA A 191 -21.20 -62.38 29.27
C ALA A 191 -22.53 -63.08 28.95
N PRO A 192 -22.52 -64.20 28.18
CA PRO A 192 -23.74 -64.95 27.93
C PRO A 192 -24.28 -65.42 29.28
N SER A 193 -25.44 -64.89 29.68
CA SER A 193 -26.15 -65.38 30.86
C SER A 193 -26.42 -66.88 30.65
N SER A 194 -26.11 -67.70 31.66
CA SER A 194 -26.28 -69.14 31.57
C SER A 194 -27.76 -69.52 31.64
N VAL A 195 -28.49 -69.33 30.54
CA VAL A 195 -29.86 -69.77 30.39
C VAL A 195 -29.88 -71.30 30.27
N TYR A 196 -30.81 -71.96 30.98
CA TYR A 196 -30.96 -73.41 30.97
C TYR A 196 -32.39 -73.79 30.59
N TYR A 197 -32.55 -74.64 29.58
CA TYR A 197 -33.83 -75.24 29.22
C TYR A 197 -33.78 -76.75 29.47
N ALA A 198 -34.77 -77.26 30.19
CA ALA A 198 -34.86 -78.69 30.49
C ALA A 198 -35.14 -79.54 29.24
N ASN A 199 -35.87 -78.98 28.27
CA ASN A 199 -36.20 -79.63 27.00
C ASN A 199 -36.62 -78.57 25.96
N CYS A 200 -36.79 -78.98 24.70
CA CYS A 200 -37.18 -78.07 23.62
C CYS A 200 -38.58 -77.49 23.75
N THR A 201 -39.48 -78.14 24.50
CA THR A 201 -40.80 -77.57 24.81
C THR A 201 -40.66 -76.34 25.71
N ALA A 202 -39.80 -76.40 26.73
CA ALA A 202 -39.50 -75.25 27.59
C ALA A 202 -38.81 -74.11 26.82
N ALA A 203 -37.89 -74.43 25.91
CA ALA A 203 -37.23 -73.46 25.04
C ALA A 203 -38.23 -72.76 24.09
N ARG A 204 -39.12 -73.52 23.45
CA ARG A 204 -40.19 -72.98 22.59
C ARG A 204 -41.21 -72.15 23.38
N ALA A 205 -41.62 -72.60 24.55
CA ALA A 205 -42.55 -71.87 25.41
C ALA A 205 -41.96 -70.53 25.89
N ALA A 206 -40.64 -70.48 26.08
CA ALA A 206 -39.90 -69.25 26.39
C ALA A 206 -39.61 -68.37 25.15
N GLY A 207 -40.01 -68.79 23.94
CA GLY A 207 -39.74 -68.07 22.69
C GLY A 207 -38.25 -68.06 22.27
N ALA A 208 -37.44 -68.98 22.80
CA ALA A 208 -35.99 -69.01 22.57
C ALA A 208 -35.56 -69.95 21.43
N ALA A 209 -36.44 -70.83 20.97
CA ALA A 209 -36.14 -71.74 19.86
C ALA A 209 -36.41 -71.08 18.49
N PRO A 210 -35.58 -71.33 17.46
CA PRO A 210 -34.39 -72.20 17.45
C PRO A 210 -33.19 -71.57 18.19
N ILE A 211 -32.45 -72.39 18.95
CA ILE A 211 -31.28 -71.92 19.72
C ILE A 211 -30.00 -72.32 18.99
N TYR A 212 -29.18 -71.34 18.61
CA TYR A 212 -27.93 -71.58 17.88
C TYR A 212 -26.74 -71.83 18.80
N ARG A 213 -25.77 -72.63 18.34
CA ARG A 213 -24.49 -72.86 19.03
C ARG A 213 -23.83 -71.53 19.42
N GLY A 214 -23.51 -71.40 20.71
CA GLY A 214 -22.90 -70.18 21.28
C GLY A 214 -23.92 -69.17 21.85
N GLN A 215 -25.22 -69.35 21.60
CA GLN A 215 -26.24 -68.57 22.27
C GLN A 215 -26.52 -69.10 23.69
N PRO A 216 -26.92 -68.21 24.63
CA PRO A 216 -27.49 -68.60 25.92
C PRO A 216 -28.58 -69.67 25.75
N GLY A 217 -28.49 -70.77 26.50
CA GLY A 217 -29.48 -71.86 26.41
C GLY A 217 -29.11 -73.01 25.48
N TYR A 218 -28.10 -72.85 24.60
CA TYR A 218 -27.66 -73.96 23.74
C TYR A 218 -26.99 -75.05 24.55
N ARG A 219 -27.35 -76.31 24.26
CA ARG A 219 -26.66 -77.50 24.76
C ARG A 219 -26.81 -78.65 23.76
N PRO A 220 -25.77 -79.48 23.57
CA PRO A 220 -25.84 -80.63 22.67
C PRO A 220 -26.99 -81.60 22.97
N ALA A 221 -27.49 -81.64 24.21
CA ALA A 221 -28.63 -82.48 24.58
C ALA A 221 -29.99 -81.99 24.01
N LEU A 222 -30.08 -80.75 23.54
CA LEU A 222 -31.27 -80.18 22.88
C LEU A 222 -31.18 -80.21 21.35
N ASP A 223 -30.00 -80.55 20.83
CA ASP A 223 -29.64 -80.61 19.42
C ASP A 223 -29.56 -82.09 19.04
N ARG A 224 -30.68 -82.62 18.52
CA ARG A 224 -30.85 -84.07 18.36
C ARG A 224 -29.95 -84.63 17.26
N ASP A 225 -29.68 -83.85 16.22
CA ASP A 225 -28.89 -84.24 15.06
C ASP A 225 -27.46 -83.65 15.09
N GLY A 226 -27.20 -82.67 15.94
CA GLY A 226 -25.87 -82.15 16.25
C GLY A 226 -25.39 -81.07 15.28
N ASP A 227 -26.28 -80.50 14.46
CA ASP A 227 -25.94 -79.56 13.39
C ASP A 227 -25.60 -78.14 13.91
N GLY A 228 -25.83 -77.88 15.21
CA GLY A 228 -25.61 -76.60 15.85
C GLY A 228 -26.87 -75.75 16.03
N ILE A 229 -28.06 -76.28 15.71
CA ILE A 229 -29.37 -75.64 15.87
C ILE A 229 -30.22 -76.51 16.80
N ALA A 230 -30.29 -76.13 18.08
CA ALA A 230 -31.13 -76.84 19.03
C ALA A 230 -32.62 -76.45 18.88
N CYS A 231 -33.50 -77.43 19.08
CA CYS A 231 -34.95 -77.26 19.15
C CYS A 231 -35.65 -76.79 17.88
N GLU A 232 -35.18 -77.26 16.72
CA GLU A 232 -35.96 -77.35 15.47
C GLU A 232 -37.29 -78.11 15.63
#